data_AF-R7UC18-F1
#
_entry.id   AF-R7UC18-F1
#
_cell.length_a   1.000
_cell.length_b   1.000
_cell.length_c   1.000
_cell.angle_alpha   90.00
_cell.angle_beta   90.00
_cell.angle_gamma   90.00
#
_symmetry.space_group_name_H-M   'P 1'
#
loop_
_entity.id
_entity.type
_entity.pdbx_description
1 polymer ?
#
loop_
_entity_poly.entity_id
_entity_poly.type
_entity_poly.pdbx_seq_one_letter_code
_entity_poly.pdbx_strand_id
1 'polypeptide(L)'
;ITIYGKTLPIPRLQVWMGDADANYQYSGLELSPHPWNPTIRSIKQQLQPICGHNFNSVLINLYRNGQDSNGWHSDDEPELGENPIIASFSLGATRRFRLRHKYRKDLTPYTFDLMSGSLLVMAGSTQKYWQHCLTKTAKQVEPRINLTFRKTLRGLDD
;
A
#
# COMPACT_ATOMS: atom_id res chain seq x y z
N ILE A 1 -6.52 2.73 14.75
CA ILE A 1 -5.06 2.97 14.90
C ILE A 1 -4.79 3.71 16.19
N THR A 2 -3.76 3.31 16.93
CA THR A 2 -3.35 4.01 18.15
C THR A 2 -2.26 5.00 17.79
N ILE A 3 -2.54 6.29 17.92
CA ILE A 3 -1.58 7.38 17.69
C ILE A 3 -1.55 8.21 18.97
N TYR A 4 -0.38 8.38 19.58
CA TYR A 4 -0.19 9.14 20.84
C TYR A 4 -1.17 8.73 21.96
N GLY A 5 -1.38 7.43 22.15
CA GLY A 5 -2.27 6.89 23.20
C GLY A 5 -3.77 7.02 22.91
N LYS A 6 -4.18 7.58 21.76
CA LYS A 6 -5.58 7.67 21.35
C LYS A 6 -5.90 6.70 20.22
N THR A 7 -6.95 5.90 20.40
CA THR A 7 -7.48 5.03 19.36
C THR A 7 -8.36 5.85 18.42
N LEU A 8 -7.87 6.11 17.21
CA LEU A 8 -8.62 6.79 16.17
C LEU A 8 -9.05 5.81 15.08
N PRO A 9 -10.22 6.04 14.43
CA PRO A 9 -10.59 5.29 13.24
C PRO A 9 -9.54 5.50 12.16
N ILE A 10 -9.24 4.44 11.41
CA ILE A 10 -8.37 4.53 10.24
C ILE A 10 -9.07 5.45 9.22
N PRO A 11 -8.42 6.52 8.73
CA PRO A 11 -9.05 7.49 7.83
C PRO A 11 -9.10 6.95 6.39
N ARG A 12 -9.62 5.74 6.23
CA ARG A 12 -9.87 4.99 4.98
C ARG A 12 -10.49 3.64 5.34
N LEU A 13 -11.19 3.03 4.40
CA LEU A 13 -11.60 1.63 4.51
C LEU A 13 -10.50 0.75 3.90
N GLN A 14 -10.29 -0.43 4.47
CA GLN A 14 -9.26 -1.34 3.97
C GLN A 14 -9.70 -2.80 4.06
N VAL A 15 -9.24 -3.61 3.10
CA VAL A 15 -9.37 -5.08 3.13
C VAL A 15 -8.08 -5.71 2.63
N TRP A 16 -7.64 -6.75 3.34
CA TRP A 16 -6.51 -7.59 2.96
C TRP A 16 -7.04 -8.81 2.21
N MET A 17 -6.57 -9.02 0.98
CA MET A 17 -6.88 -10.21 0.18
C MET A 17 -5.59 -10.90 -0.25
N GLY A 18 -5.63 -12.22 -0.42
CA GLY A 18 -4.40 -12.96 -0.68
C GLY A 18 -4.62 -14.44 -0.91
N ASP A 19 -3.51 -15.10 -1.23
CA ASP A 19 -3.40 -16.55 -1.17
C ASP A 19 -3.59 -17.00 0.29
N ALA A 20 -4.04 -18.23 0.52
CA ALA A 20 -4.40 -18.71 1.85
C ALA A 20 -3.24 -18.67 2.87
N ASP A 21 -2.00 -18.62 2.36
CA ASP A 21 -0.77 -18.56 3.13
C ASP A 21 -0.11 -17.17 3.16
N ALA A 22 -0.78 -16.15 2.62
CA ALA A 22 -0.34 -14.76 2.70
C ALA A 22 -0.77 -14.11 4.03
N ASN A 23 -0.42 -14.76 5.13
CA ASN A 23 -0.73 -14.30 6.49
C ASN A 23 0.00 -12.97 6.77
N TYR A 24 -0.69 -12.06 7.44
CA TYR A 24 -0.17 -10.75 7.86
C TYR A 24 -0.32 -10.64 9.38
N GLN A 25 0.76 -10.26 10.07
CA GLN A 25 0.70 -10.01 11.51
C GLN A 25 0.51 -8.51 11.75
N TYR A 26 -0.66 -8.12 12.26
CA TYR A 26 -0.90 -6.76 12.73
C TYR A 26 -1.19 -6.76 14.23
N SER A 27 -0.30 -6.14 15.01
CA SER A 27 -0.48 -5.96 16.46
C SER A 27 -0.66 -7.28 17.25
N GLY A 28 -0.01 -8.37 16.82
CA GLY A 28 -0.03 -9.67 17.49
C GLY A 28 -1.23 -10.57 17.15
N LEU A 29 -2.11 -10.15 16.23
CA LEU A 29 -3.19 -10.97 15.71
C LEU A 29 -2.80 -11.54 14.34
N GLU A 30 -2.88 -12.86 14.18
CA GLU A 30 -2.77 -13.51 12.87
C GLU A 30 -4.05 -13.22 12.08
N LEU A 31 -3.92 -12.38 11.05
CA LEU A 31 -5.03 -12.05 10.18
C LEU A 31 -4.90 -12.84 8.88
N SER A 32 -5.77 -13.84 8.73
CA SER A 32 -5.89 -14.57 7.46
C SER A 32 -6.46 -13.64 6.38
N PRO A 33 -5.86 -13.62 5.18
CA PRO A 33 -6.38 -12.83 4.07
C PRO A 33 -7.78 -13.28 3.66
N HIS A 34 -8.59 -12.32 3.22
CA HIS A 34 -9.79 -12.68 2.48
C HIS A 34 -9.39 -13.37 1.16
N PRO A 35 -10.16 -14.39 0.72
CA PRO A 35 -9.93 -15.00 -0.58
C PRO A 35 -9.99 -13.97 -1.70
N TRP A 36 -9.22 -14.20 -2.77
CA TRP A 36 -9.21 -13.33 -3.93
C TRP A 36 -10.61 -13.14 -4.52
N ASN A 37 -11.01 -11.87 -4.68
CA ASN A 37 -12.07 -11.52 -5.61
C ASN A 37 -11.60 -11.76 -7.06
N PRO A 38 -12.44 -12.31 -7.97
CA PRO A 38 -12.06 -12.60 -9.36
C PRO A 38 -11.50 -11.40 -10.13
N THR A 39 -12.08 -10.21 -9.94
CA THR A 39 -11.62 -8.98 -10.59
C THR A 39 -10.23 -8.59 -10.11
N ILE A 40 -10.00 -8.68 -8.79
CA ILE A 40 -8.70 -8.38 -8.19
C ILE A 40 -7.64 -9.39 -8.64
N ARG A 41 -8.00 -10.67 -8.76
CA ARG A 41 -7.13 -11.72 -9.32
C ARG A 41 -6.76 -11.43 -10.78
N SER A 42 -7.71 -11.00 -11.60
CA SER A 42 -7.45 -10.63 -13.00
C SER A 42 -6.49 -9.43 -13.10
N ILE A 43 -6.68 -8.40 -12.28
CA ILE A 43 -5.75 -7.26 -12.21
C ILE A 43 -4.35 -7.74 -11.81
N LYS A 44 -4.25 -8.57 -10.76
CA LYS A 44 -2.97 -9.17 -10.33
C LYS A 44 -2.26 -9.85 -11.50
N GLN A 45 -2.96 -10.70 -12.24
CA GLN A 45 -2.40 -11.44 -13.38
C GLN A 45 -1.90 -10.52 -14.50
N GLN A 46 -2.54 -9.38 -14.73
CA GLN A 46 -2.09 -8.40 -15.73
C GLN A 46 -0.88 -7.58 -15.24
N LEU A 47 -0.82 -7.26 -13.94
CA LEU A 47 0.27 -6.46 -13.38
C LEU A 47 1.57 -7.24 -13.20
N GLN A 48 1.51 -8.54 -12.89
CA GLN A 48 2.69 -9.38 -12.67
C GLN A 48 3.73 -9.34 -13.82
N PRO A 49 3.35 -9.54 -15.10
CA PRO A 49 4.32 -9.47 -16.19
C PRO A 49 4.88 -8.05 -16.40
N ILE A 50 4.08 -6.99 -16.17
CA ILE A 50 4.52 -5.60 -16.27
C ILE A 50 5.57 -5.29 -15.18
N CYS A 51 5.35 -5.82 -13.98
CA CYS A 51 6.24 -5.60 -12.83
C CYS A 51 7.45 -6.55 -12.83
N GLY A 52 7.45 -7.60 -13.66
CA GLY A 52 8.46 -8.66 -13.59
C GLY A 52 8.50 -9.39 -12.25
N HIS A 53 7.38 -9.41 -11.50
CA HIS A 53 7.32 -9.95 -10.14
C HIS A 53 5.95 -10.58 -9.84
N ASN A 54 5.95 -11.65 -9.04
CA ASN A 54 4.73 -12.33 -8.60
C ASN A 54 4.24 -11.76 -7.27
N PHE A 55 2.92 -11.66 -7.10
CA PHE A 55 2.30 -11.16 -5.87
C PHE A 55 1.36 -12.22 -5.28
N ASN A 56 1.36 -12.37 -3.95
CA ASN A 56 0.51 -13.30 -3.21
C ASN A 56 -0.52 -12.61 -2.32
N SER A 57 -0.47 -11.27 -2.24
CA SER A 57 -1.38 -10.47 -1.41
C SER A 57 -1.64 -9.09 -2.00
N VAL A 58 -2.71 -8.47 -1.53
CA VAL A 58 -3.07 -7.09 -1.81
C VAL A 58 -3.72 -6.43 -0.59
N LEU A 59 -3.27 -5.22 -0.27
CA LEU A 59 -4.02 -4.32 0.60
C LEU A 59 -4.83 -3.36 -0.26
N ILE A 60 -6.15 -3.51 -0.22
CA ILE A 60 -7.08 -2.63 -0.91
C ILE A 60 -7.45 -1.51 0.05
N ASN A 61 -7.26 -0.27 -0.39
CA ASN A 61 -7.64 0.92 0.36
C ASN A 61 -8.69 1.71 -0.42
N LEU A 62 -9.83 1.99 0.21
CA LEU A 62 -10.84 2.92 -0.29
C LEU A 62 -10.75 4.24 0.48
N TYR A 63 -10.39 5.29 -0.24
CA TYR A 63 -10.44 6.67 0.22
C TYR A 63 -11.76 7.26 -0.25
N ARG A 64 -12.70 7.44 0.68
CA ARG A 64 -14.09 7.82 0.36
C ARG A 64 -14.20 9.24 -0.17
N ASN A 65 -13.29 10.13 0.25
CA ASN A 65 -13.22 11.53 -0.17
C ASN A 65 -11.83 12.13 0.15
N GLY A 66 -11.69 13.45 0.03
CA GLY A 66 -10.46 14.19 0.29
C GLY A 66 -9.98 14.18 1.75
N GLN A 67 -10.82 13.82 2.72
CA GLN A 67 -10.46 13.75 4.14
C GLN A 67 -9.85 12.41 4.54
N ASP A 68 -10.09 11.35 3.76
CA ASP A 68 -9.39 10.07 3.92
C ASP A 68 -7.93 10.21 3.45
N SER A 69 -7.00 9.55 4.15
CA SER A 69 -5.56 9.71 3.95
C SER A 69 -4.75 8.50 4.42
N ASN A 70 -3.47 8.49 4.07
CA ASN A 70 -2.49 7.61 4.70
C ASN A 70 -1.27 8.42 5.07
N GLY A 71 -0.87 8.35 6.36
CA GLY A 71 0.23 9.15 6.90
C GLY A 71 1.58 8.76 6.33
N TRP A 72 2.64 9.44 6.77
CA TRP A 72 4.00 9.06 6.38
C TRP A 72 4.37 7.69 6.96
N HIS A 73 4.66 6.73 6.08
CA HIS A 73 5.06 5.36 6.43
C HIS A 73 6.00 4.81 5.35
N SER A 74 6.68 3.71 5.66
CA SER A 74 7.27 2.80 4.66
C SER A 74 6.59 1.45 4.81
N ASP A 75 6.51 0.70 3.72
CA ASP A 75 6.06 -0.69 3.76
C ASP A 75 7.29 -1.57 4.09
N ASP A 76 7.72 -1.51 5.35
CA ASP A 76 8.92 -2.17 5.88
C ASP A 76 8.60 -3.29 6.89
N GLU A 77 7.43 -3.91 6.74
CA GLU A 77 7.04 -5.05 7.56
C GLU A 77 7.96 -6.27 7.31
N PRO A 78 8.39 -6.99 8.37
CA PRO A 78 9.34 -8.10 8.25
C PRO A 78 8.91 -9.19 7.26
N GLU A 79 7.62 -9.48 7.19
CA GLU A 79 7.04 -10.45 6.25
C GLU A 79 7.19 -10.06 4.78
N LEU A 80 7.60 -8.83 4.45
CA LEU A 80 7.88 -8.42 3.08
C LEU A 80 9.33 -8.70 2.66
N GLY A 81 10.19 -9.05 3.62
CA GLY A 81 11.61 -9.29 3.39
C GLY A 81 12.43 -8.03 3.09
N GLU A 82 13.67 -8.23 2.67
CA GLU A 82 14.55 -7.12 2.28
C GLU A 82 14.20 -6.63 0.87
N ASN A 83 14.06 -5.30 0.71
CA ASN A 83 13.83 -4.63 -0.58
C ASN A 83 12.60 -5.17 -1.36
N PRO A 84 11.40 -5.16 -0.76
CA PRO A 84 10.21 -5.68 -1.41
C PRO A 84 9.86 -4.92 -2.69
N ILE A 85 9.31 -5.64 -3.66
CA ILE A 85 8.68 -5.05 -4.84
C ILE A 85 7.19 -4.86 -4.52
N ILE A 86 6.74 -3.62 -4.63
CA ILE A 86 5.36 -3.22 -4.31
C ILE A 86 4.74 -2.57 -5.53
N ALA A 87 3.60 -3.11 -5.98
CA ALA A 87 2.83 -2.54 -7.08
C ALA A 87 1.57 -1.84 -6.55
N SER A 88 1.54 -0.51 -6.65
CA SER A 88 0.40 0.33 -6.26
C SER A 88 -0.39 0.74 -7.49
N PHE A 89 -1.58 0.18 -7.66
CA PHE A 89 -2.48 0.48 -8.76
C PHE A 89 -3.68 1.32 -8.28
N SER A 90 -3.96 2.41 -8.98
CA SER A 90 -4.97 3.40 -8.57
C SER A 90 -6.18 3.42 -9.48
N LEU A 91 -7.38 3.51 -8.91
CA LEU A 91 -8.66 3.63 -9.63
C LEU A 91 -9.50 4.75 -9.01
N GLY A 92 -10.22 5.50 -9.86
CA GLY A 92 -11.08 6.60 -9.41
C GLY A 92 -10.32 7.92 -9.26
N ALA A 93 -10.66 8.71 -8.24
CA ALA A 93 -10.17 10.08 -8.14
C ALA A 93 -8.64 10.19 -8.03
N THR A 94 -8.08 11.17 -8.74
CA THR A 94 -6.67 11.53 -8.66
C THR A 94 -6.31 12.04 -7.27
N ARG A 95 -5.22 11.52 -6.70
CA ARG A 95 -4.74 11.95 -5.38
C ARG A 95 -3.23 12.18 -5.37
N ARG A 96 -2.82 13.15 -4.55
CA ARG A 96 -1.43 13.54 -4.40
C ARG A 96 -0.67 12.54 -3.52
N PHE A 97 0.34 11.93 -4.11
CA PHE A 97 1.29 11.06 -3.44
C PHE A 97 2.58 11.83 -3.20
N ARG A 98 3.19 11.63 -2.03
CA ARG A 98 4.45 12.28 -1.68
C ARG A 98 5.43 11.24 -1.17
N LEU A 99 6.70 11.41 -1.51
CA LEU A 99 7.81 10.56 -1.11
C LEU A 99 8.90 11.44 -0.50
N ARG A 100 9.34 11.14 0.73
CA ARG A 100 10.40 11.88 1.44
C ARG A 100 11.46 10.93 1.97
N HIS A 101 12.70 11.36 2.00
CA HIS A 101 13.78 10.55 2.56
C HIS A 101 13.71 10.52 4.10
N LYS A 102 13.95 9.36 4.72
CA LYS A 102 13.91 9.14 6.17
C LYS A 102 15.01 9.94 6.87
N TYR A 103 16.24 9.81 6.38
CA TYR A 103 17.45 10.37 7.02
C TYR A 103 17.93 11.71 6.44
N ARG A 104 17.97 11.85 5.11
CA ARG A 104 18.41 13.07 4.40
C ARG A 104 17.31 14.14 4.36
N LYS A 105 17.36 15.10 5.29
CA LYS A 105 16.38 16.19 5.41
C LYS A 105 16.62 17.34 4.43
N ASP A 106 17.80 17.39 3.83
CA ASP A 106 18.19 18.33 2.78
C ASP A 106 17.53 18.00 1.43
N LEU A 107 17.08 16.76 1.22
CA LEU A 107 16.38 16.37 -0.01
C LEU A 107 14.93 16.87 0.00
N THR A 108 14.54 17.56 -1.08
CA THR A 108 13.16 17.99 -1.28
C THR A 108 12.25 16.78 -1.53
N PRO A 109 11.09 16.65 -0.85
CA PRO A 109 10.16 15.56 -1.10
C PRO A 109 9.63 15.55 -2.53
N TYR A 110 9.66 14.39 -3.18
CA TYR A 110 8.96 14.20 -4.45
C TYR A 110 7.45 14.25 -4.22
N THR A 111 6.75 14.91 -5.12
CA THR A 111 5.30 15.07 -5.07
C THR A 111 4.74 14.91 -6.47
N PHE A 112 3.80 13.99 -6.63
CA PHE A 112 3.17 13.71 -7.93
C PHE A 112 1.75 13.20 -7.72
N ASP A 113 0.94 13.29 -8.77
CA ASP A 113 -0.47 12.92 -8.73
C ASP A 113 -0.65 11.51 -9.30
N LEU A 114 -1.32 10.63 -8.55
CA LEU A 114 -1.69 9.28 -8.98
C LEU A 114 -3.11 9.32 -9.55
N MET A 115 -3.21 9.22 -10.87
CA MET A 115 -4.47 9.24 -11.64
C MET A 115 -5.13 7.86 -11.69
N SER A 116 -6.39 7.80 -12.12
CA SER A 116 -7.04 6.51 -12.42
C SER A 116 -6.26 5.74 -13.49
N GLY A 117 -6.03 4.44 -13.26
CA GLY A 117 -5.25 3.57 -14.14
C GLY A 117 -3.73 3.68 -13.96
N SER A 118 -3.23 4.54 -13.06
CA SER A 118 -1.79 4.63 -12.81
C SER A 118 -1.28 3.42 -12.02
N LEU A 119 -0.12 2.92 -12.43
CA LEU A 119 0.68 1.92 -11.72
C LEU A 119 1.97 2.58 -11.21
N LEU A 120 2.17 2.56 -9.90
CA LEU A 120 3.42 2.95 -9.25
C LEU A 120 4.10 1.69 -8.72
N VAL A 121 5.31 1.40 -9.22
CA VAL A 121 6.16 0.32 -8.70
C VAL A 121 7.21 0.92 -7.79
N MET A 122 7.25 0.45 -6.54
CA MET A 122 8.30 0.79 -5.56
C MET A 122 9.14 -0.46 -5.34
N ALA A 123 10.45 -0.37 -5.63
CA ALA A 123 11.37 -1.50 -5.58
C ALA A 123 12.75 -1.08 -5.04
N GLY A 124 13.64 -2.06 -4.86
CA GLY A 124 14.97 -1.83 -4.31
C GLY A 124 14.90 -1.25 -2.90
N SER A 125 15.78 -0.31 -2.58
CA SER A 125 15.89 0.27 -1.25
C SER A 125 14.84 1.36 -0.94
N THR A 126 13.72 1.39 -1.67
CA THR A 126 12.70 2.44 -1.51
C THR A 126 12.11 2.42 -0.09
N GLN A 127 11.62 1.28 0.39
CA GLN A 127 11.01 1.19 1.73
C GLN A 127 12.03 1.36 2.86
N LYS A 128 13.30 1.05 2.60
CA LYS A 128 14.40 1.25 3.54
C LYS A 128 14.68 2.73 3.80
N TYR A 129 14.74 3.56 2.75
CA TYR A 129 15.20 4.94 2.85
C TYR A 129 14.12 6.01 2.70
N TRP A 130 12.95 5.66 2.18
CA TRP A 130 11.89 6.63 1.88
C TRP A 130 10.61 6.31 2.62
N GLN A 131 9.92 7.35 3.05
CA GLN A 131 8.54 7.28 3.50
C GLN A 131 7.64 7.88 2.45
N HIS A 132 6.43 7.34 2.33
CA HIS A 132 5.41 7.88 1.46
C HIS A 132 4.11 8.18 2.21
N CYS A 133 3.29 9.04 1.63
CA CYS A 133 1.96 9.37 2.15
C CYS A 133 0.99 9.73 1.02
N LEU A 134 -0.30 9.60 1.35
CA LEU A 134 -1.40 10.15 0.54
C LEU A 134 -2.06 11.26 1.34
N THR A 135 -1.87 12.51 0.91
CA THR A 135 -2.28 13.68 1.70
C THR A 135 -3.78 13.94 1.63
N LYS A 136 -4.37 14.46 2.71
CA LYS A 136 -5.72 15.05 2.68
C LYS A 136 -5.79 16.21 1.70
N THR A 137 -6.98 16.49 1.19
CA THR A 137 -7.28 17.67 0.37
C THR A 137 -8.61 18.27 0.80
N ALA A 138 -8.67 19.60 0.84
CA ALA A 138 -9.91 20.33 1.07
C ALA A 138 -10.80 20.38 -0.19
N LYS A 139 -10.23 20.07 -1.37
CA LYS A 139 -11.01 19.96 -2.62
C LYS A 139 -12.00 18.80 -2.50
N GLN A 140 -13.22 19.01 -2.98
CA GLN A 140 -14.17 17.92 -3.20
C GLN A 140 -13.60 17.00 -4.27
N VAL A 141 -13.43 15.73 -3.91
CA VAL A 141 -12.92 14.68 -4.80
C VAL A 141 -13.75 13.43 -4.60
N GLU A 142 -13.99 12.73 -5.71
CA GLU A 142 -14.68 11.45 -5.73
C GLU A 142 -13.88 10.36 -4.97
N PRO A 143 -14.49 9.20 -4.71
CA PRO A 143 -13.78 8.07 -4.12
C PRO A 143 -12.60 7.58 -4.96
N ARG A 144 -11.56 7.09 -4.28
CA ARG A 144 -10.39 6.44 -4.87
C ARG A 144 -10.18 5.06 -4.25
N ILE A 145 -9.99 4.05 -5.10
CA ILE A 145 -9.53 2.72 -4.71
C ILE A 145 -8.05 2.61 -5.06
N ASN A 146 -7.28 2.03 -4.13
CA ASN A 146 -5.87 1.72 -4.33
C ASN A 146 -5.62 0.26 -3.99
N LEU A 147 -5.06 -0.47 -4.95
CA LEU A 147 -4.64 -1.86 -4.80
C LEU A 147 -3.12 -1.86 -4.60
N THR A 148 -2.66 -2.16 -3.39
CA THR A 148 -1.21 -2.31 -3.13
C THR A 148 -0.87 -3.80 -3.08
N PHE A 149 -0.37 -4.33 -4.19
CA PHE A 149 0.05 -5.72 -4.31
C PHE A 149 1.45 -5.92 -3.73
N ARG A 150 1.61 -7.03 -3.00
CA ARG A 150 2.85 -7.40 -2.31
C ARG A 150 3.10 -8.90 -2.40
N LYS A 151 4.34 -9.29 -2.14
CA LYS A 151 4.72 -10.68 -1.90
C LYS A 151 5.17 -10.82 -0.46
N THR A 152 4.37 -11.50 0.36
CA THR A 152 4.80 -11.87 1.70
C THR A 152 5.69 -13.11 1.62
N LEU A 153 6.79 -13.08 2.35
CA LEU A 153 7.57 -14.24 2.71
C LEU A 153 6.80 -14.96 3.81
N ARG A 154 6.55 -16.26 3.66
CA ARG A 154 6.13 -17.08 4.81
C ARG A 154 7.18 -16.92 5.91
N GLY A 155 6.76 -17.11 7.17
CA GLY A 155 7.69 -17.64 8.16
C GLY A 155 8.26 -18.93 7.56
N LEU A 156 9.51 -18.88 7.13
CA LEU A 156 10.24 -20.06 6.71
C LEU A 156 10.42 -20.89 7.97
N ASP A 157 9.65 -21.97 8.05
CA ASP A 157 10.22 -23.21 8.56
C ASP A 157 11.28 -23.62 7.54
N ASP A 158 12.54 -23.26 7.80
CA ASP A 158 13.75 -23.96 7.39
C ASP A 158 14.82 -23.73 8.47
#